data_AF-A0A933GC07-F1
#
_entry.id   AF-A0A933GC07-F1
#
_cell.length_a   1.000
_cell.length_b   1.000
_cell.length_c   1.000
_cell.angle_alpha   90.00
_cell.angle_beta   90.00
_cell.angle_gamma   90.00
#
_symmetry.space_group_name_H-M   'P 1'
#
loop_
_entity.id
_entity.type
_entity.pdbx_description
1 polymer ?
#
loop_
_entity_poly.entity_id
_entity_poly.type
_entity_poly.pdbx_seq_one_letter_code
_entity_poly.pdbx_strand_id
1 'polypeptide(L)'
;MGAFSARYVEDWDAWVGAHRDARPQLFGRILRKWQATRPVAMRRLRAEAEHRPPFLDDLLELAAEPLRALAGLTVLTIAHRTRKQDEALTTLWTIFSRLPTSGAASCVGITKAVLLLTDGRIGPAFDSQVRSKLGVGRPATCREWLQTLQDVGEDIAVFESSHGRLIKAVPARFAQLAYGRLYDMALGPR
;
A
#
# COMPACT_ATOMS: atom_id res chain seq x y z
N MET A 1 -10.36 18.87 14.24
CA MET A 1 -9.91 17.90 13.22
C MET A 1 -8.39 17.79 13.31
N GLY A 2 -7.85 16.65 13.72
CA GLY A 2 -6.39 16.45 13.76
C GLY A 2 -5.86 16.36 12.34
N ALA A 3 -4.91 17.23 11.97
CA ALA A 3 -4.28 17.23 10.66
C ALA A 3 -3.43 15.96 10.49
N PHE A 4 -3.38 15.40 9.28
CA PHE A 4 -2.48 14.29 8.96
C PHE A 4 -1.02 14.68 9.24
N SER A 5 -0.20 13.71 9.66
CA SER A 5 1.24 13.94 9.85
C SER A 5 1.86 14.53 8.57
N ALA A 6 2.38 15.76 8.65
CA ALA A 6 2.94 16.49 7.52
C ALA A 6 4.00 15.67 6.76
N ARG A 7 4.82 14.92 7.52
CA ARG A 7 5.86 14.04 6.97
C ARG A 7 5.31 12.91 6.09
N TYR A 8 4.11 12.43 6.38
CA TYR A 8 3.46 11.34 5.63
C TYR A 8 2.81 11.86 4.35
N VAL A 9 2.40 13.14 4.33
CA VAL A 9 1.96 13.87 3.14
C VAL A 9 3.15 14.16 2.22
N GLU A 10 4.25 14.67 2.77
CA GLU A 10 5.48 14.97 2.01
C GLU A 10 6.05 13.73 1.29
N ASP A 11 6.11 12.58 1.97
CA ASP A 11 6.59 11.33 1.33
C ASP A 11 5.72 10.94 0.13
N TRP A 12 4.42 11.19 0.23
CA TRP A 12 3.47 10.86 -0.82
C TRP A 12 3.56 11.83 -2.00
N ASP A 13 3.65 13.13 -1.72
CA ASP A 13 3.82 14.16 -2.76
C ASP A 13 5.13 13.94 -3.52
N ALA A 14 6.21 13.58 -2.81
CA ALA A 14 7.47 13.19 -3.42
C ALA A 14 7.32 11.95 -4.31
N TRP A 15 6.55 10.95 -3.89
CA TRP A 15 6.30 9.74 -4.66
C TRP A 15 5.52 10.01 -5.96
N VAL A 16 4.39 10.71 -5.84
CA VAL A 16 3.53 11.01 -6.99
C VAL A 16 4.24 11.91 -8.00
N GLY A 17 5.04 12.88 -7.51
CA GLY A 17 5.84 13.77 -8.35
C GLY A 17 7.14 13.18 -8.91
N ALA A 18 7.57 11.99 -8.48
CA ALA A 18 8.83 11.42 -8.92
C ALA A 18 8.79 10.86 -10.35
N HIS A 19 9.84 11.16 -11.12
CA HIS A 19 10.10 10.50 -12.40
C HIS A 19 10.25 8.99 -12.21
N ARG A 20 9.85 8.20 -13.21
CA ARG A 20 9.83 6.73 -13.13
C ARG A 20 11.20 6.14 -12.76
N ASP A 21 12.28 6.69 -13.31
CA ASP A 21 13.64 6.20 -13.06
C ASP A 21 14.13 6.45 -11.63
N ALA A 22 13.57 7.44 -10.94
CA ALA A 22 13.89 7.74 -9.53
C ALA A 22 13.04 6.92 -8.55
N ARG A 23 11.93 6.32 -9.00
CA ARG A 23 11.00 5.60 -8.13
C ARG A 23 11.64 4.40 -7.40
N PRO A 24 12.55 3.59 -7.95
CA PRO A 24 13.18 2.51 -7.20
C PRO A 24 13.91 2.97 -5.93
N GLN A 25 14.68 4.06 -6.03
CA GLN A 25 15.42 4.64 -4.91
C GLN A 25 14.47 5.27 -3.89
N LEU A 26 13.46 5.98 -4.37
CA LEU A 26 12.45 6.61 -3.53
C LEU A 26 11.58 5.56 -2.81
N PHE A 27 11.23 4.46 -3.47
CA PHE A 27 10.48 3.34 -2.91
C PHE A 27 11.18 2.77 -1.67
N GLY A 28 12.47 2.45 -1.80
CA GLY A 28 13.27 1.97 -0.67
C GLY A 28 13.37 2.99 0.46
N ARG A 29 13.54 4.28 0.13
CA ARG A 29 13.62 5.36 1.11
C ARG A 29 12.31 5.50 1.90
N ILE A 30 11.18 5.54 1.21
CA ILE A 30 9.85 5.68 1.81
C ILE A 30 9.54 4.48 2.70
N LEU A 31 9.70 3.25 2.21
CA LEU A 31 9.41 2.06 3.01
C LEU A 31 10.30 1.94 4.27
N ARG A 32 11.56 2.39 4.22
CA ARG A 32 12.41 2.50 5.42
C ARG A 32 11.86 3.53 6.40
N LYS A 33 11.51 4.73 5.92
CA LYS A 33 10.93 5.81 6.74
C LYS A 33 9.61 5.37 7.38
N TRP A 34 8.79 4.63 6.63
CA TRP A 34 7.53 4.05 7.09
C TRP A 34 7.72 2.77 7.92
N GLN A 35 8.96 2.36 8.18
CA GLN A 35 9.28 1.22 9.03
C GLN A 35 8.64 -0.09 8.55
N ALA A 36 8.55 -0.28 7.23
CA ALA A 36 7.84 -1.40 6.60
C ALA A 36 8.36 -2.79 7.00
N THR A 37 9.63 -2.89 7.39
CA THR A 37 10.31 -4.16 7.72
C THR A 37 10.73 -4.28 9.18
N ARG A 38 10.33 -3.34 10.06
CA ARG A 38 10.81 -3.34 11.45
C ARG A 38 10.46 -4.64 12.17
N PRO A 39 11.34 -5.09 13.09
CA PRO A 39 12.62 -4.51 13.50
C PRO A 39 13.79 -4.78 12.54
N VAL A 40 13.58 -5.56 11.46
CA VAL A 40 14.67 -5.98 10.56
C VAL A 40 15.02 -4.86 9.58
N ALA A 41 16.32 -4.72 9.30
CA ALA A 41 16.82 -3.79 8.30
C ALA A 41 16.22 -4.11 6.92
N MET A 42 15.71 -3.09 6.23
CA MET A 42 15.14 -3.25 4.91
C MET A 42 16.21 -3.58 3.86
N ARG A 43 15.86 -4.42 2.88
CA ARG A 43 16.68 -4.67 1.68
C ARG A 43 17.03 -3.36 0.96
N ARG A 44 18.21 -3.35 0.36
CA ARG A 44 18.77 -2.26 -0.42
C ARG A 44 18.70 -2.58 -1.91
N LEU A 45 18.81 -1.53 -2.73
CA LEU A 45 19.06 -1.69 -4.16
C LEU A 45 20.44 -2.33 -4.35
N ARG A 46 20.65 -3.02 -5.47
CA ARG A 46 21.94 -3.66 -5.79
C ARG A 46 23.13 -2.71 -5.67
N ALA A 47 22.99 -1.46 -6.11
CA ALA A 47 24.04 -0.44 -6.04
C ALA A 47 24.41 -0.01 -4.60
N GLU A 48 23.56 -0.30 -3.61
CA GLU A 48 23.71 0.13 -2.21
C GLU A 48 23.88 -1.06 -1.24
N ALA A 49 23.81 -2.29 -1.74
CA ALA A 49 23.59 -3.47 -0.89
C ALA A 49 24.90 -4.10 -0.42
N GLU A 50 25.02 -4.27 0.90
CA GLU A 50 26.04 -5.10 1.55
C GLU A 50 25.53 -6.52 1.87
N HIS A 51 24.38 -6.90 1.31
CA HIS A 51 23.75 -8.20 1.53
C HIS A 51 23.60 -8.97 0.23
N ARG A 52 23.36 -10.28 0.32
CA ARG A 52 23.09 -11.11 -0.87
C ARG A 52 21.68 -10.87 -1.45
N PRO A 53 21.42 -11.25 -2.72
CA PRO A 53 20.09 -11.23 -3.31
C PRO A 53 19.02 -11.96 -2.45
N PRO A 54 17.72 -11.66 -2.64
CA PRO A 54 17.20 -10.66 -3.56
C PRO A 54 17.44 -9.22 -3.09
N PHE A 55 17.74 -8.34 -4.03
CA PHE A 55 17.80 -6.90 -3.83
C PHE A 55 16.42 -6.25 -4.01
N LEU A 56 16.29 -4.98 -3.65
CA LEU A 56 15.02 -4.28 -3.76
C LEU A 56 14.58 -4.08 -5.22
N ASP A 57 15.52 -3.82 -6.11
CA ASP A 57 15.33 -3.76 -7.56
C ASP A 57 14.91 -5.10 -8.15
N ASP A 58 15.42 -6.24 -7.65
CA ASP A 58 14.93 -7.57 -8.08
C ASP A 58 13.43 -7.74 -7.75
N LEU A 59 12.98 -7.26 -6.59
CA LEU A 59 11.56 -7.33 -6.20
C LEU A 59 10.70 -6.40 -7.06
N LEU A 60 11.21 -5.21 -7.40
CA LEU A 60 10.50 -4.25 -8.26
C LEU A 60 10.37 -4.76 -9.70
N GLU A 61 11.42 -5.39 -10.22
CA GLU A 61 11.41 -6.03 -11.55
C GLU A 61 10.36 -7.14 -11.60
N LEU A 62 10.34 -8.04 -10.60
CA LEU A 62 9.34 -9.10 -10.50
C LEU A 62 7.91 -8.55 -10.36
N ALA A 63 7.74 -7.39 -9.72
CA ALA A 63 6.43 -6.77 -9.50
C ALA A 63 5.88 -6.07 -10.75
N ALA A 64 6.70 -5.81 -11.78
CA ALA A 64 6.30 -4.98 -12.91
C ALA A 64 5.10 -5.54 -13.70
N GLU A 65 5.08 -6.84 -13.98
CA GLU A 65 3.97 -7.47 -14.71
C GLU A 65 2.67 -7.53 -13.89
N PRO A 66 2.66 -8.00 -12.63
CA PRO A 66 1.48 -7.92 -11.78
C PRO A 66 0.91 -6.50 -11.66
N LEU A 67 1.77 -5.49 -11.51
CA LEU A 67 1.32 -4.09 -11.43
C LEU A 67 0.62 -3.62 -12.71
N ARG A 68 1.07 -4.06 -13.89
CA ARG A 68 0.37 -3.79 -15.16
C ARG A 68 -1.02 -4.43 -15.20
N ALA A 69 -1.14 -5.68 -14.73
CA ALA A 69 -2.44 -6.36 -14.65
C ALA A 69 -3.43 -5.66 -13.71
N LEU A 70 -2.91 -4.92 -12.71
CA LEU A 70 -3.69 -4.18 -11.73
C LEU A 70 -3.93 -2.72 -12.10
N ALA A 71 -3.54 -2.24 -13.29
CA ALA A 71 -3.59 -0.81 -13.64
C ALA A 71 -4.97 -0.14 -13.48
N GLY A 72 -6.06 -0.88 -13.73
CA GLY A 72 -7.44 -0.39 -13.55
C GLY A 72 -8.09 -0.77 -12.21
N LEU A 73 -7.41 -1.55 -11.36
CA LEU A 73 -7.99 -2.00 -10.09
C LEU A 73 -7.85 -0.91 -9.01
N THR A 74 -8.88 -0.76 -8.20
CA THR A 74 -8.92 0.12 -7.03
C THR A 74 -9.56 -0.62 -5.86
N VAL A 75 -9.44 -0.09 -4.64
CA VAL A 75 -10.15 -0.64 -3.47
C VAL A 75 -11.68 -0.67 -3.67
N LEU A 76 -12.24 0.26 -4.45
CA LEU A 76 -13.68 0.29 -4.75
C LEU A 76 -14.12 -0.82 -5.70
N THR A 77 -13.22 -1.29 -6.55
CA THR A 77 -13.53 -2.29 -7.60
C THR A 77 -12.98 -3.66 -7.26
N ILE A 78 -12.41 -3.83 -6.06
CA ILE A 78 -11.72 -5.07 -5.67
C ILE A 78 -12.66 -6.26 -5.57
N ALA A 79 -13.93 -6.06 -5.22
CA ALA A 79 -14.96 -7.10 -5.22
C ALA A 79 -15.26 -7.66 -6.62
N HIS A 80 -14.95 -6.90 -7.68
CA HIS A 80 -15.22 -7.25 -9.08
C HIS A 80 -13.94 -7.59 -9.86
N ARG A 81 -12.87 -7.95 -9.14
CA ARG A 81 -11.59 -8.29 -9.75
C ARG A 81 -11.71 -9.52 -10.66
N THR A 82 -10.98 -9.49 -11.76
CA THR A 82 -10.86 -10.62 -12.69
C THR A 82 -9.89 -11.67 -12.15
N ARG A 83 -9.95 -12.90 -12.69
CA ARG A 83 -8.98 -13.96 -12.37
C ARG A 83 -7.52 -13.51 -12.54
N LYS A 84 -7.22 -12.76 -13.60
CA LYS A 84 -5.87 -12.22 -13.85
C LYS A 84 -5.43 -11.23 -12.75
N GLN A 85 -6.37 -10.45 -12.22
CA GLN A 85 -6.09 -9.53 -11.11
C GLN A 85 -5.91 -10.29 -9.79
N ASP A 86 -6.67 -11.36 -9.56
CA ASP A 86 -6.46 -12.26 -8.41
C ASP A 86 -5.07 -12.90 -8.41
N GLU A 87 -4.66 -13.42 -9.57
CA GLU A 87 -3.33 -13.98 -9.77
C GLU A 87 -2.26 -12.90 -9.51
N ALA A 88 -2.42 -11.71 -10.09
CA ALA A 88 -1.49 -10.59 -9.88
C ALA A 88 -1.37 -10.16 -8.41
N LEU A 89 -2.48 -10.06 -7.66
CA LEU A 89 -2.46 -9.72 -6.23
C LEU A 89 -1.74 -10.79 -5.41
N THR A 90 -1.98 -12.07 -5.73
CA THR A 90 -1.29 -13.20 -5.09
C THR A 90 0.20 -13.20 -5.40
N THR A 91 0.59 -12.86 -6.63
CA THR A 91 1.99 -12.72 -7.02
C THR A 91 2.65 -11.56 -6.28
N LEU A 92 2.01 -10.38 -6.17
CA LEU A 92 2.54 -9.26 -5.39
C LEU A 92 2.73 -9.61 -3.91
N TRP A 93 1.76 -10.30 -3.31
CA TRP A 93 1.87 -10.80 -1.93
C TRP A 93 3.09 -11.72 -1.78
N THR A 94 3.31 -12.61 -2.74
CA THR A 94 4.44 -13.56 -2.75
C THR A 94 5.79 -12.89 -3.00
N ILE A 95 5.84 -11.85 -3.83
CA ILE A 95 7.07 -11.08 -4.07
C ILE A 95 7.46 -10.33 -2.80
N PHE A 96 6.52 -9.59 -2.20
CA PHE A 96 6.81 -8.74 -1.06
C PHE A 96 6.87 -9.49 0.27
N SER A 97 6.43 -10.75 0.34
CA SER A 97 6.75 -11.62 1.49
C SER A 97 8.25 -11.90 1.64
N ARG A 98 9.05 -11.63 0.58
CA ARG A 98 10.52 -11.69 0.61
C ARG A 98 11.18 -10.46 1.24
N LEU A 99 10.39 -9.43 1.57
CA LEU A 99 10.87 -8.33 2.39
C LEU A 99 11.26 -8.89 3.77
N PRO A 100 12.38 -8.42 4.34
CA PRO A 100 12.85 -8.94 5.62
C PRO A 100 11.86 -8.55 6.70
N THR A 101 11.40 -9.52 7.49
CA THR A 101 10.52 -9.27 8.64
C THR A 101 10.87 -10.23 9.77
N SER A 102 10.62 -9.84 11.03
CA SER A 102 10.67 -10.78 12.15
C SER A 102 9.25 -11.14 12.59
N GLY A 103 9.00 -12.43 12.84
CA GLY A 103 7.70 -12.91 13.28
C GLY A 103 6.58 -12.55 12.30
N ALA A 104 5.39 -12.24 12.81
CA ALA A 104 4.20 -11.97 12.00
C ALA A 104 4.17 -10.58 11.31
N ALA A 105 5.30 -9.86 11.20
CA ALA A 105 5.33 -8.47 10.69
C ALA A 105 5.24 -8.36 9.14
N SER A 106 5.18 -9.48 8.42
CA SER A 106 5.19 -9.57 6.94
C SER A 106 4.09 -8.76 6.25
N CYS A 107 2.85 -8.79 6.77
CA CYS A 107 1.71 -8.13 6.15
C CYS A 107 1.86 -6.60 6.03
N VAL A 108 2.43 -5.93 7.04
CA VAL A 108 2.56 -4.46 7.03
C VAL A 108 3.50 -4.02 5.91
N GLY A 109 4.62 -4.72 5.73
CA GLY A 109 5.57 -4.43 4.67
C GLY A 109 4.96 -4.62 3.28
N ILE A 110 4.24 -5.73 3.08
CA ILE A 110 3.56 -6.04 1.83
C ILE A 110 2.52 -4.98 1.49
N THR A 111 1.65 -4.64 2.43
CA THR A 111 0.52 -3.72 2.19
C THR A 111 0.98 -2.28 1.94
N LYS A 112 2.06 -1.84 2.62
CA LYS A 112 2.73 -0.56 2.32
C LYS A 112 3.36 -0.54 0.93
N ALA A 113 4.02 -1.64 0.53
CA ALA A 113 4.62 -1.76 -0.79
C ALA A 113 3.55 -1.69 -1.89
N VAL A 114 2.45 -2.43 -1.74
CA VAL A 114 1.32 -2.43 -2.70
C VAL A 114 0.64 -1.06 -2.74
N LEU A 115 0.39 -0.43 -1.59
CA LEU A 115 -0.19 0.92 -1.53
C LEU A 115 0.65 1.91 -2.34
N LEU A 116 1.96 1.89 -2.15
CA LEU A 116 2.87 2.81 -2.81
C LEU A 116 2.96 2.52 -4.32
N LEU A 117 3.17 1.25 -4.72
CA LEU A 117 3.36 0.87 -6.12
C LEU A 117 2.09 0.94 -6.96
N THR A 118 0.91 0.96 -6.33
CA THR A 118 -0.36 1.20 -7.00
C THR A 118 -0.78 2.66 -6.98
N ASP A 119 0.10 3.57 -6.56
CA ASP A 119 -0.18 5.01 -6.41
C ASP A 119 -1.45 5.25 -5.56
N GLY A 120 -1.63 4.42 -4.53
CA GLY A 120 -2.68 4.58 -3.53
C GLY A 120 -4.02 3.95 -3.92
N ARG A 121 -4.11 3.32 -5.11
CA ARG A 121 -5.36 2.72 -5.60
C ARG A 121 -5.78 1.52 -4.77
N ILE A 122 -4.81 0.72 -4.31
CA ILE A 122 -5.05 -0.47 -3.49
C ILE A 122 -4.47 -0.21 -2.10
N GLY A 123 -5.33 -0.11 -1.09
CA GLY A 123 -4.98 0.23 0.29
C GLY A 123 -6.15 -0.06 1.23
N PRO A 124 -5.99 0.11 2.55
CA PRO A 124 -4.94 0.90 3.21
C PRO A 124 -3.65 0.12 3.51
N ALA A 125 -2.64 0.80 4.06
CA ALA A 125 -1.52 0.12 4.70
C ALA A 125 -1.98 -0.39 6.07
N PHE A 126 -2.04 -1.71 6.24
CA PHE A 126 -2.58 -2.33 7.46
C PHE A 126 -1.62 -2.27 8.65
N ASP A 127 -1.14 -1.09 9.02
CA ASP A 127 -0.38 -0.89 10.26
C ASP A 127 -1.28 -1.04 11.51
N SER A 128 -0.68 -0.94 12.71
CA SER A 128 -1.42 -1.17 13.95
C SER A 128 -2.57 -0.19 14.16
N GLN A 129 -2.43 1.07 13.74
CA GLN A 129 -3.48 2.06 13.94
C GLN A 129 -4.64 1.85 12.96
N VAL A 130 -4.31 1.62 11.69
CA VAL A 130 -5.31 1.32 10.65
C VAL A 130 -6.11 0.08 11.05
N ARG A 131 -5.43 -1.02 11.41
CA ARG A 131 -6.11 -2.26 11.84
C ARG A 131 -6.98 -2.05 13.08
N SER A 132 -6.49 -1.31 14.07
CA SER A 132 -7.25 -1.04 15.29
C SER A 132 -8.53 -0.25 15.01
N LYS A 133 -8.50 0.74 14.11
CA LYS A 133 -9.68 1.53 13.76
C LYS A 133 -10.68 0.75 12.90
N LEU A 134 -10.19 -0.21 12.11
CA LEU A 134 -11.03 -1.13 11.35
C LEU A 134 -11.60 -2.28 12.18
N GLY A 135 -11.12 -2.47 13.42
CA GLY A 135 -11.51 -3.64 14.22
C GLY A 135 -11.05 -4.97 13.61
N VAL A 136 -10.02 -4.96 12.75
CA VAL A 136 -9.54 -6.16 12.04
C VAL A 136 -8.24 -6.67 12.64
N GLY A 137 -8.10 -8.00 12.60
CA GLY A 137 -6.83 -8.66 12.89
C GLY A 137 -5.76 -8.33 11.86
N ARG A 138 -4.54 -8.85 12.07
CA ARG A 138 -3.49 -8.79 11.06
C ARG A 138 -3.70 -9.91 10.04
N PRO A 139 -3.88 -9.62 8.74
CA PRO A 139 -3.96 -10.67 7.74
C PRO A 139 -2.68 -11.52 7.71
N ALA A 140 -2.83 -12.83 7.88
CA ALA A 140 -1.75 -13.80 7.76
C ALA A 140 -1.57 -14.29 6.32
N THR A 141 -2.62 -14.19 5.51
CA THR A 141 -2.65 -14.71 4.14
C THR A 141 -3.09 -13.65 3.14
N CYS A 142 -2.74 -13.85 1.86
CA CYS A 142 -3.25 -13.02 0.76
C CYS A 142 -4.79 -13.01 0.74
N ARG A 143 -5.42 -14.17 1.00
CA ARG A 143 -6.88 -14.29 1.04
C ARG A 143 -7.50 -13.41 2.11
N GLU A 144 -6.99 -13.46 3.34
CA GLU A 144 -7.47 -12.59 4.43
C GLU A 144 -7.29 -11.12 4.08
N TRP A 145 -6.15 -10.75 3.50
CA TRP A 145 -5.90 -9.38 3.07
C TRP A 145 -6.91 -8.92 2.00
N LEU A 146 -7.17 -9.75 1.00
CA LEU A 146 -8.15 -9.47 -0.05
C LEU A 146 -9.58 -9.40 0.48
N GLN A 147 -9.92 -10.20 1.49
CA GLN A 147 -11.21 -10.09 2.16
C GLN A 147 -11.34 -8.74 2.86
N THR A 148 -10.35 -8.36 3.68
CA THR A 148 -10.38 -7.06 4.36
C THR A 148 -10.44 -5.88 3.39
N LEU A 149 -9.80 -5.95 2.22
CA LEU A 149 -9.92 -4.92 1.21
C LEU A 149 -11.32 -4.84 0.59
N GLN A 150 -12.02 -5.96 0.45
CA GLN A 150 -13.41 -5.97 -0.01
C GLN A 150 -14.31 -5.30 1.02
N ASP A 151 -14.17 -5.67 2.30
CA ASP A 151 -14.93 -5.08 3.40
C ASP A 151 -14.72 -3.55 3.45
N VAL A 152 -13.48 -3.08 3.27
CA VAL A 152 -13.17 -1.64 3.16
C VAL A 152 -13.86 -0.99 1.94
N GLY A 153 -13.89 -1.68 0.80
CA GLY A 153 -14.58 -1.19 -0.40
C GLY A 153 -16.09 -1.05 -0.18
N GLU A 154 -16.69 -2.02 0.51
CA GLU A 154 -18.11 -2.01 0.90
C GLU A 154 -18.40 -0.88 1.89
N ASP A 155 -17.57 -0.69 2.91
CA ASP A 155 -17.69 0.42 3.87
C ASP A 155 -17.69 1.78 3.17
N ILE A 156 -16.79 1.96 2.20
CA ILE A 156 -16.74 3.19 1.40
C ILE A 156 -18.04 3.34 0.58
N ALA A 157 -18.51 2.28 -0.07
CA ALA A 157 -19.73 2.34 -0.86
C ALA A 157 -20.97 2.67 0.00
N VAL A 158 -21.09 2.07 1.19
CA VAL A 158 -22.13 2.39 2.17
C VAL A 158 -22.06 3.84 2.59
N PHE A 159 -20.87 4.33 2.96
CA PHE A 159 -20.68 5.74 3.30
C PHE A 159 -21.13 6.67 2.16
N GLU A 160 -20.68 6.40 0.93
CA GLU A 160 -20.96 7.25 -0.23
C GLU A 160 -22.44 7.25 -0.64
N SER A 161 -23.15 6.13 -0.42
CA SER A 161 -24.59 6.04 -0.68
C SER A 161 -25.41 6.99 0.21
N SER A 162 -24.92 7.27 1.42
CA SER A 162 -25.62 8.07 2.43
C SER A 162 -25.14 9.51 2.51
N HIS A 163 -23.87 9.78 2.17
CA HIS A 163 -23.21 11.07 2.38
C HIS A 163 -22.65 11.70 1.10
N GLY A 164 -22.81 11.03 -0.05
CA GLY A 164 -22.18 11.42 -1.30
C GLY A 164 -20.70 11.02 -1.36
N ARG A 165 -20.08 11.26 -2.52
CA ARG A 165 -18.73 10.76 -2.81
C ARG A 165 -17.70 11.28 -1.80
N LEU A 166 -16.93 10.37 -1.21
CA LEU A 166 -15.86 10.66 -0.25
C LEU A 166 -14.85 11.66 -0.82
N ILE A 167 -14.52 11.56 -2.12
CA ILE A 167 -13.60 12.49 -2.78
C ILE A 167 -14.07 13.95 -2.72
N LYS A 168 -15.38 14.20 -2.59
CA LYS A 168 -15.93 15.56 -2.45
C LYS A 168 -15.82 16.11 -1.03
N ALA A 169 -15.69 15.24 -0.03
CA ALA A 169 -15.50 15.61 1.37
C ALA A 169 -14.02 15.89 1.72
N VAL A 170 -13.11 15.54 0.81
CA VAL A 170 -11.66 15.65 1.00
C VAL A 170 -11.17 17.05 0.60
N PRO A 171 -10.28 17.70 1.38
CA PRO A 171 -9.66 18.97 1.00
C PRO A 171 -9.00 18.91 -0.38
N ALA A 172 -9.10 19.99 -1.17
CA ALA A 172 -8.61 20.04 -2.56
C ALA A 172 -7.15 19.59 -2.74
N ARG A 173 -6.28 19.87 -1.76
CA ARG A 173 -4.87 19.43 -1.74
C ARG A 173 -4.65 17.91 -1.73
N PHE A 174 -5.71 17.13 -1.51
CA PHE A 174 -5.71 15.67 -1.49
C PHE A 174 -6.63 15.08 -2.56
N ALA A 175 -7.21 15.90 -3.45
CA ALA A 175 -8.14 15.43 -4.50
C ALA A 175 -7.46 14.51 -5.54
N GLN A 176 -6.14 14.59 -5.65
CA GLN A 176 -5.30 13.73 -6.49
C GLN A 176 -5.06 12.34 -5.89
N LEU A 177 -5.42 12.11 -4.62
CA LEU A 177 -5.19 10.85 -3.95
C LEU A 177 -6.26 9.82 -4.31
N ALA A 178 -5.83 8.60 -4.59
CA ALA A 178 -6.75 7.49 -4.79
C ALA A 178 -7.36 7.02 -3.45
N TYR A 179 -8.52 6.36 -3.53
CA TYR A 179 -9.33 5.97 -2.36
C TYR A 179 -8.57 5.17 -1.31
N GLY A 180 -7.76 4.19 -1.73
CA GLY A 180 -6.97 3.38 -0.79
C GLY A 180 -6.03 4.24 0.06
N ARG A 181 -5.45 5.30 -0.52
CA ARG A 181 -4.62 6.27 0.20
C ARG A 181 -5.43 7.22 1.08
N LEU A 182 -6.56 7.73 0.59
CA LEU A 182 -7.43 8.59 1.39
C LEU A 182 -7.91 7.88 2.66
N TYR A 183 -8.31 6.63 2.49
CA TYR A 183 -8.75 5.77 3.58
C TYR A 183 -7.59 5.45 4.54
N ASP A 184 -6.41 5.13 4.01
CA ASP A 184 -5.17 4.98 4.80
C ASP A 184 -4.85 6.22 5.63
N MET A 185 -4.98 7.42 5.06
CA MET A 185 -4.71 8.66 5.79
C MET A 185 -5.76 8.93 6.88
N ALA A 186 -7.04 8.70 6.59
CA ALA A 186 -8.11 8.86 7.58
C ALA A 186 -7.94 7.95 8.81
N LEU A 187 -7.45 6.73 8.56
CA LEU A 187 -7.27 5.72 9.59
C LEU A 187 -5.84 5.68 10.17
N GLY A 188 -4.87 6.25 9.48
CA GLY A 188 -3.48 6.22 9.86
C GLY A 188 -3.13 7.08 11.08
N PRO A 189 -1.84 7.15 11.41
CA PRO A 189 -1.33 7.93 12.54
C PRO A 189 -1.71 9.41 12.45
N ARG A 190 -2.29 9.90 13.55
CA ARG A 190 -2.48 11.32 13.85
C ARG A 190 -1.22 11.88 14.50
#